data_AF-A0A2E9H0Y2-F1
#
_entry.id   AF-A0A2E9H0Y2-F1
#
_cell.length_a   1.000
_cell.length_b   1.000
_cell.length_c   1.000
_cell.angle_alpha   90.00
_cell.angle_beta   90.00
_cell.angle_gamma   90.00
#
_symmetry.space_group_name_H-M   'P 1'
#
loop_
_entity.id
_entity.type
_entity.pdbx_description
1 polymer ?
#
loop_
_entity_poly.entity_id
_entity_poly.type
_entity_poly.pdbx_seq_one_letter_code
_entity_poly.pdbx_strand_id
1 'polypeptide(L)'
;MRNQKGFTLIELIIVIVVLGILAVTAAPQFINFSSDARVSTVEGAKGSVKGAMDSIYARSLVDGSSGEASATVNTNGGEVSIVYGYPVAAAGGIDIAAGLDASDWTLVEGSSSGSTTATSATPAAGSVGIYPSSLEASDIDFTQTDEGDTSCHLLYTEATGESTKATVTSVTGGC
;
A
#
# COMPACT_ATOMS: atom_id res chain seq x y z
N MET A 1 14.44 61.37 25.08
CA MET A 1 15.18 60.66 24.01
C MET A 1 15.15 59.17 24.34
N ARG A 2 14.60 58.34 23.45
CA ARG A 2 14.47 56.89 23.68
C ARG A 2 15.81 56.23 23.31
N ASN A 3 16.45 55.56 24.26
CA ASN A 3 17.69 54.81 24.05
C ASN A 3 17.41 53.63 23.10
N GLN A 4 17.78 53.75 21.83
CA GLN A 4 17.89 52.58 20.95
C GLN A 4 19.15 51.82 21.35
N LYS A 5 18.98 50.71 22.08
CA LYS A 5 20.04 49.72 22.24
C LYS A 5 20.18 49.00 20.91
N GLY A 6 21.28 49.26 20.19
CA GLY A 6 21.63 48.49 19.00
C GLY A 6 21.93 47.03 19.36
N PHE A 7 21.57 46.11 18.46
CA PHE A 7 21.92 44.70 18.57
C PHE A 7 23.46 44.56 18.54
N THR A 8 24.03 43.74 19.42
CA THR A 8 25.47 43.52 19.41
C THR A 8 25.86 42.56 18.28
N LEU A 9 27.02 42.76 17.65
CA LEU A 9 27.52 41.82 16.63
C LEU A 9 27.66 40.40 17.20
N ILE A 10 28.03 40.29 18.48
CA ILE A 10 28.17 38.99 19.15
C ILE A 10 26.83 38.26 19.34
N GLU A 11 25.73 38.97 19.63
CA GLU A 11 24.39 38.36 19.67
C GLU A 11 24.02 37.75 18.32
N LEU A 12 24.27 38.46 17.22
CA LEU A 12 23.95 37.95 15.89
C LEU A 12 24.78 36.70 15.56
N ILE A 13 26.07 36.71 15.89
CA ILE A 13 26.98 35.58 15.66
C ILE A 13 26.55 34.35 16.47
N ILE A 14 26.20 34.53 17.73
CA ILE A 14 25.76 33.40 18.58
C ILE A 14 24.47 32.79 18.01
N VAL A 15 23.53 33.61 17.54
CA VAL A 15 22.28 33.11 16.95
C VAL A 15 22.54 32.25 15.72
N ILE A 16 23.37 32.70 14.77
CA ILE A 16 23.67 31.90 13.57
C ILE A 16 24.46 30.63 13.89
N VAL A 17 25.33 30.65 14.92
CA VAL A 17 26.06 29.46 15.37
C VAL A 17 25.10 28.44 15.98
N VAL A 18 24.18 28.87 16.85
CA VAL A 18 23.18 27.99 17.46
C VAL A 18 22.26 27.42 16.38
N LEU A 19 21.75 28.25 15.45
CA LEU A 19 20.94 27.78 14.33
C LEU A 19 21.71 26.81 13.42
N GLY A 20 23.02 27.01 13.23
CA GLY A 20 23.88 26.10 12.47
C GLY A 20 23.99 24.72 13.10
N ILE A 21 24.16 24.63 14.43
CA ILE A 21 24.22 23.35 15.16
C ILE A 21 22.86 22.62 15.09
N LEU A 22 21.75 23.34 15.27
CA LEU A 22 20.41 22.77 15.18
C LEU A 22 20.09 22.27 13.76
N ALA A 23 20.53 23.00 12.73
CA ALA A 23 20.30 22.59 11.35
C ALA A 23 21.02 21.28 10.98
N VAL A 24 22.30 21.13 11.37
CA VAL A 24 23.09 19.92 11.05
C VAL A 24 22.55 18.68 11.75
N THR A 25 22.02 18.82 12.97
CA THR A 25 21.47 17.68 13.73
C THR A 25 20.06 17.30 13.28
N ALA A 26 19.25 18.25 12.81
CA ALA A 26 17.89 17.98 12.35
C ALA A 26 17.81 17.51 10.88
N ALA A 27 18.71 17.97 10.01
CA ALA A 27 18.67 17.67 8.57
C ALA A 27 18.61 16.17 8.23
N PRO A 28 19.35 15.25 8.90
CA PRO A 28 19.29 13.82 8.57
C PRO A 28 17.91 13.20 8.81
N GLN A 29 17.21 13.63 9.86
CA GLN A 29 15.86 13.13 10.16
C GLN A 29 14.84 13.65 9.15
N PHE A 30 15.04 14.87 8.65
CA PHE A 30 14.13 15.48 7.68
C PHE A 30 14.14 14.85 6.28
N ILE A 31 15.26 14.23 5.88
CA ILE A 31 15.42 13.64 4.55
C ILE A 31 14.58 12.36 4.38
N ASN A 32 14.39 11.57 5.44
CA ASN A 32 13.72 10.26 5.34
C ASN A 32 12.21 10.29 5.67
N PHE A 33 11.66 11.39 6.21
CA PHE A 33 10.25 11.43 6.62
C PHE A 33 9.25 11.11 5.52
N SER A 34 9.54 11.47 4.27
CA SER A 34 8.61 11.20 3.16
C SER A 34 8.57 9.72 2.80
N SER A 35 9.73 9.06 2.80
CA SER A 35 9.83 7.61 2.57
C SER A 35 9.20 6.84 3.74
N ASP A 36 9.55 7.18 4.98
CA ASP A 36 8.97 6.55 6.17
C ASP A 36 7.43 6.70 6.21
N ALA A 37 6.91 7.86 5.82
CA ALA A 37 5.47 8.10 5.71
C ALA A 37 4.84 7.19 4.64
N ARG A 38 5.46 7.07 3.46
CA ARG A 38 4.98 6.21 2.37
C ARG A 38 4.98 4.73 2.79
N VAL A 39 6.08 4.25 3.38
CA VAL A 39 6.17 2.90 3.94
C VAL A 39 5.02 2.64 4.92
N SER A 40 4.77 3.58 5.84
CA SER A 40 3.67 3.46 6.80
C SER A 40 2.29 3.45 6.14
N THR A 41 2.09 4.22 5.06
CA THR A 41 0.81 4.21 4.33
C THR A 41 0.58 2.90 3.58
N VAL A 42 1.64 2.33 2.97
CA VAL A 42 1.59 1.04 2.27
C VAL A 42 1.31 -0.10 3.25
N GLU A 43 1.99 -0.15 4.40
CA GLU A 43 1.68 -1.14 5.44
C GLU A 43 0.28 -0.94 6.04
N GLY A 44 -0.19 0.31 6.17
CA GLY A 44 -1.56 0.60 6.57
C GLY A 44 -2.61 0.08 5.58
N ALA A 45 -2.36 0.26 4.28
CA ALA A 45 -3.21 -0.29 3.22
C ALA A 45 -3.18 -1.82 3.21
N LYS A 46 -2.01 -2.45 3.41
CA LYS A 46 -1.90 -3.91 3.58
C LYS A 46 -2.76 -4.42 4.72
N GLY A 47 -2.76 -3.73 5.85
CA GLY A 47 -3.65 -4.04 6.98
C GLY A 47 -5.12 -3.96 6.60
N SER A 48 -5.51 -2.95 5.81
CA SER A 48 -6.88 -2.76 5.32
C SER A 48 -7.30 -3.86 4.35
N VAL A 49 -6.47 -4.20 3.36
CA VAL A 49 -6.68 -5.29 2.41
C VAL A 49 -6.78 -6.64 3.14
N LYS A 50 -5.89 -6.90 4.10
CA LYS A 50 -5.95 -8.12 4.91
C LYS A 50 -7.22 -8.19 5.75
N GLY A 51 -7.61 -7.09 6.39
CA GLY A 51 -8.83 -7.02 7.19
C GLY A 51 -10.08 -7.25 6.34
N ALA A 52 -10.12 -6.68 5.13
CA ALA A 52 -11.18 -6.91 4.15
C ALA A 52 -11.25 -8.37 3.72
N MET A 53 -10.12 -8.95 3.32
CA MET A 53 -9.99 -10.36 2.96
C MET A 53 -10.53 -11.29 4.06
N ASP A 54 -10.11 -11.08 5.31
CA ASP A 54 -10.55 -11.88 6.45
C ASP A 54 -12.05 -11.68 6.74
N SER A 55 -12.58 -10.46 6.57
CA SER A 55 -14.00 -10.15 6.78
C SER A 55 -14.91 -10.79 5.73
N ILE A 56 -14.50 -10.76 4.46
CA ILE A 56 -15.23 -11.40 3.36
C ILE A 56 -15.20 -12.92 3.52
N TYR A 57 -14.07 -13.48 3.94
CA TYR A 57 -13.97 -14.90 4.26
C TYR A 57 -14.88 -15.32 5.41
N ALA A 58 -14.94 -14.53 6.48
CA ALA A 58 -15.88 -14.78 7.57
C ALA A 58 -17.34 -14.75 7.08
N ARG A 59 -17.66 -13.86 6.15
CA ARG A 59 -19.00 -13.75 5.58
C ARG A 59 -19.35 -14.92 4.65
N SER A 60 -18.41 -15.36 3.81
CA SER A 60 -18.63 -16.51 2.92
C SER A 60 -18.83 -17.82 3.69
N LEU A 61 -18.23 -17.97 4.88
CA LEU A 61 -18.50 -19.09 5.78
C LEU A 61 -19.95 -19.09 6.29
N VAL A 62 -20.49 -17.92 6.61
CA VAL A 62 -21.89 -17.78 7.06
C VAL A 62 -22.85 -18.06 5.92
N ASP A 63 -22.54 -17.59 4.71
CA ASP A 63 -23.35 -17.78 3.52
C ASP A 63 -23.17 -19.18 2.89
N GLY A 64 -22.23 -19.99 3.40
CA GLY A 64 -21.97 -21.37 2.94
C GLY A 64 -21.22 -21.48 1.62
N SER A 65 -20.61 -20.38 1.15
CA SER A 65 -19.95 -20.27 -0.16
C SER A 65 -18.42 -20.33 -0.08
N SER A 66 -17.84 -20.63 1.09
CA SER A 66 -16.39 -20.63 1.31
C SER A 66 -15.62 -21.70 0.53
N GLY A 67 -16.28 -22.74 0.01
CA GLY A 67 -15.67 -23.78 -0.83
C GLY A 67 -15.85 -23.58 -2.33
N GLU A 68 -16.68 -22.61 -2.72
CA GLU A 68 -17.07 -22.45 -4.12
C GLU A 68 -15.95 -21.79 -4.93
N ALA A 69 -15.64 -22.35 -6.10
CA ALA A 69 -14.65 -21.79 -7.02
C ALA A 69 -15.05 -20.44 -7.61
N SER A 70 -16.34 -20.12 -7.58
CA SER A 70 -16.88 -18.80 -7.89
C SER A 70 -18.21 -18.64 -7.18
N ALA A 71 -18.33 -17.58 -6.39
CA ALA A 71 -19.56 -17.20 -5.73
C ALA A 71 -19.53 -15.70 -5.45
N THR A 72 -20.58 -15.23 -4.78
CA THR A 72 -20.74 -13.83 -4.48
C THR A 72 -21.28 -13.66 -3.08
N VAL A 73 -20.82 -12.61 -2.40
CA VAL A 73 -21.19 -12.29 -1.03
C VAL A 73 -21.74 -10.87 -0.97
N ASN A 74 -22.88 -10.70 -0.31
CA ASN A 74 -23.47 -9.38 -0.11
C ASN A 74 -22.87 -8.71 1.14
N THR A 75 -22.30 -7.53 0.94
CA THR A 75 -21.80 -6.67 2.03
C THR A 75 -22.58 -5.36 2.06
N ASN A 76 -22.43 -4.59 3.14
CA ASN A 76 -23.02 -3.26 3.22
C ASN A 76 -22.39 -2.29 2.19
N GLY A 77 -21.19 -2.61 1.68
CA GLY A 77 -20.47 -1.85 0.64
C GLY A 77 -20.79 -2.30 -0.79
N GLY A 78 -21.67 -3.28 -0.96
CA GLY A 78 -22.05 -3.83 -2.26
C GLY A 78 -21.77 -5.33 -2.38
N GLU A 79 -21.95 -5.80 -3.60
CA GLU A 79 -21.78 -7.20 -3.96
C GLU A 79 -20.28 -7.49 -4.23
N VAL A 80 -19.70 -8.46 -3.51
CA VAL A 80 -18.28 -8.83 -3.62
C VAL A 80 -18.18 -10.22 -4.22
N SER A 81 -17.52 -10.31 -5.37
CA SER A 81 -17.18 -11.57 -6.03
C SER A 81 -16.08 -12.29 -5.25
N ILE A 82 -16.26 -13.59 -5.03
CA ILE A 82 -15.36 -14.41 -4.24
C ILE A 82 -14.92 -15.68 -4.98
N VAL A 83 -13.75 -16.18 -4.61
CA VAL A 83 -13.15 -17.45 -5.02
C VAL A 83 -12.66 -18.17 -3.76
N TYR A 84 -13.19 -19.37 -3.52
CA TYR A 84 -12.95 -20.17 -2.31
C TYR A 84 -13.11 -19.35 -1.01
N GLY A 85 -14.17 -18.52 -0.99
CA GLY A 85 -14.51 -17.68 0.15
C GLY A 85 -13.75 -16.37 0.29
N TYR A 86 -12.70 -16.14 -0.50
CA TYR A 86 -11.91 -14.90 -0.48
C TYR A 86 -12.29 -13.98 -1.64
N PRO A 87 -12.12 -12.65 -1.53
CA PRO A 87 -12.36 -11.74 -2.67
C PRO A 87 -11.57 -12.16 -3.91
N VAL A 88 -12.15 -12.05 -5.10
CA VAL A 88 -11.39 -12.25 -6.34
C VAL A 88 -10.34 -11.15 -6.51
N ALA A 89 -9.21 -11.49 -7.12
CA ALA A 89 -8.15 -10.55 -7.51
C ALA A 89 -8.49 -9.88 -8.85
N ALA A 90 -9.67 -9.24 -8.90
CA ALA A 90 -10.18 -8.52 -10.07
C ALA A 90 -11.26 -7.52 -9.64
N ALA A 91 -11.77 -6.73 -10.58
CA ALA A 91 -12.89 -5.83 -10.40
C ALA A 91 -14.11 -6.53 -9.79
N GLY A 92 -14.74 -5.87 -8.82
CA GLY A 92 -15.86 -6.43 -8.08
C GLY A 92 -15.46 -7.38 -6.94
N GLY A 93 -14.16 -7.53 -6.67
CA GLY A 93 -13.60 -8.37 -5.62
C GLY A 93 -12.87 -7.53 -4.57
N ILE A 94 -11.54 -7.63 -4.57
CA ILE A 94 -10.69 -6.97 -3.58
C ILE A 94 -10.74 -5.43 -3.66
N ASP A 95 -10.99 -4.88 -4.85
CA ASP A 95 -11.17 -3.44 -5.09
C ASP A 95 -12.34 -2.86 -4.30
N ILE A 96 -13.47 -3.57 -4.25
CA ILE A 96 -14.65 -3.19 -3.45
C ILE A 96 -14.39 -3.50 -1.97
N ALA A 97 -13.85 -4.69 -1.68
CA ALA A 97 -13.71 -5.16 -0.31
C ALA A 97 -12.73 -4.33 0.52
N ALA A 98 -11.60 -3.92 -0.07
CA ALA A 98 -10.54 -3.20 0.64
C ALA A 98 -10.92 -1.74 0.95
N GLY A 99 -11.89 -1.16 0.23
CA GLY A 99 -12.36 0.20 0.47
C GLY A 99 -11.29 1.28 0.30
N LEU A 100 -10.31 1.03 -0.57
CA LEU A 100 -9.25 1.99 -0.89
C LEU A 100 -9.78 3.05 -1.86
N ASP A 101 -9.54 4.33 -1.57
CA ASP A 101 -9.95 5.42 -2.45
C ASP A 101 -9.06 5.47 -3.70
N ALA A 102 -9.69 5.57 -4.87
CA ALA A 102 -9.01 5.64 -6.16
C ALA A 102 -8.22 6.94 -6.39
N SER A 103 -8.41 7.97 -5.55
CA SER A 103 -7.54 9.16 -5.57
C SER A 103 -6.17 8.91 -4.96
N ASP A 104 -6.10 7.95 -4.03
CA ASP A 104 -4.91 7.69 -3.21
C ASP A 104 -4.20 6.41 -3.65
N TRP A 105 -4.94 5.46 -4.23
CA TRP A 105 -4.44 4.14 -4.61
C TRP A 105 -4.76 3.78 -6.05
N THR A 106 -3.74 3.30 -6.75
CA THR A 106 -3.88 2.71 -8.08
C THR A 106 -3.89 1.19 -7.94
N LEU A 107 -4.89 0.55 -8.55
CA LEU A 107 -5.00 -0.90 -8.63
C LEU A 107 -4.69 -1.37 -10.05
N VAL A 108 -3.89 -2.41 -10.18
CA VAL A 108 -3.52 -3.04 -11.44
C VAL A 108 -3.85 -4.52 -11.35
N GLU A 109 -4.80 -4.95 -12.17
CA GLU A 109 -5.16 -6.36 -12.27
C GLU A 109 -4.05 -7.16 -12.96
N GLY A 110 -3.86 -8.39 -12.50
CA GLY A 110 -2.99 -9.36 -13.14
C GLY A 110 -3.52 -9.80 -14.50
N SER A 111 -2.64 -10.43 -15.28
CA SER A 111 -2.98 -10.82 -16.65
C SER A 111 -4.16 -11.82 -16.71
N SER A 112 -5.22 -11.50 -17.47
CA SER A 112 -6.42 -12.33 -17.61
C SER A 112 -6.21 -13.65 -18.38
N SER A 113 -5.02 -13.87 -18.95
CA SER A 113 -4.71 -14.96 -19.89
C SER A 113 -3.99 -16.15 -19.24
N GLY A 114 -4.07 -16.30 -17.91
CA GLY A 114 -3.42 -17.41 -17.18
C GLY A 114 -1.89 -17.36 -17.21
N SER A 115 -1.31 -16.22 -17.57
CA SER A 115 0.13 -15.98 -17.43
C SER A 115 0.47 -15.91 -15.95
N THR A 116 1.11 -16.95 -15.43
CA THR A 116 1.57 -17.03 -14.04
C THR A 116 2.81 -16.16 -13.77
N THR A 117 3.36 -15.52 -14.81
CA THR A 117 4.55 -14.68 -14.73
C THR A 117 4.14 -13.22 -14.72
N ALA A 118 4.52 -12.50 -13.66
CA ALA A 118 4.39 -11.05 -13.59
C ALA A 118 5.36 -10.36 -14.55
N THR A 119 5.04 -9.13 -14.92
CA THR A 119 5.94 -8.18 -15.60
C THR A 119 6.05 -6.93 -14.73
N SER A 120 6.97 -6.02 -15.04
CA SER A 120 7.08 -4.78 -14.27
C SER A 120 5.79 -3.96 -14.26
N ALA A 121 4.99 -4.01 -15.34
CA ALA A 121 3.76 -3.24 -15.46
C ALA A 121 2.48 -4.03 -15.10
N THR A 122 2.54 -5.34 -14.91
CA THR A 122 1.34 -6.17 -14.71
C THR A 122 1.63 -7.35 -13.79
N PRO A 123 0.88 -7.53 -12.70
CA PRO A 123 0.99 -8.70 -11.82
C PRO A 123 0.70 -10.02 -12.54
N ALA A 124 1.05 -11.13 -11.88
CA ALA A 124 0.66 -12.46 -12.33
C ALA A 124 -0.86 -12.66 -12.31
N ALA A 125 -1.37 -13.57 -13.15
CA ALA A 125 -2.77 -13.96 -13.13
C ALA A 125 -3.22 -14.41 -11.72
N GLY A 126 -4.38 -13.97 -11.27
CA GLY A 126 -4.87 -14.23 -9.90
C GLY A 126 -4.27 -13.31 -8.83
N SER A 127 -3.57 -12.24 -9.23
CA SER A 127 -3.08 -11.22 -8.31
C SER A 127 -3.50 -9.81 -8.74
N VAL A 128 -3.62 -8.90 -7.77
CA VAL A 128 -3.80 -7.45 -7.98
C VAL A 128 -2.65 -6.72 -7.30
N GLY A 129 -2.02 -5.83 -8.05
CA GLY A 129 -1.02 -4.89 -7.58
C GLY A 129 -1.70 -3.61 -7.10
N ILE A 130 -1.28 -3.10 -5.94
CA ILE A 130 -1.85 -1.88 -5.36
C ILE A 130 -0.70 -0.96 -4.95
N TYR A 131 -0.68 0.29 -5.41
CA TYR A 131 0.38 1.25 -5.05
C TYR A 131 -0.18 2.66 -4.90
N PRO A 132 0.50 3.56 -4.17
CA PRO A 132 0.04 4.93 -4.00
C PRO A 132 -0.04 5.67 -5.34
N SER A 133 -1.15 6.32 -5.65
CA SER A 133 -1.35 7.08 -6.90
C SER A 133 -0.42 8.29 -7.05
N SER A 134 0.32 8.64 -6.00
CA SER A 134 1.39 9.64 -6.04
C SER A 134 2.69 9.17 -6.73
N LEU A 135 2.80 7.88 -7.05
CA LEU A 135 3.93 7.29 -7.76
C LEU A 135 3.60 7.10 -9.24
N GLU A 136 4.61 7.25 -10.09
CA GLU A 136 4.47 6.97 -11.51
C GLU A 136 4.50 5.46 -11.75
N ALA A 137 3.69 4.97 -12.69
CA ALA A 137 3.63 3.54 -13.00
C ALA A 137 5.00 2.96 -13.45
N SER A 138 5.91 3.80 -13.95
CA SER A 138 7.28 3.39 -14.31
C SER A 138 8.19 3.10 -13.12
N ASP A 139 7.84 3.59 -11.93
CA ASP A 139 8.58 3.36 -10.69
C ASP A 139 8.13 2.06 -9.99
N ILE A 140 7.09 1.43 -10.52
CA ILE A 140 6.53 0.18 -10.00
C ILE A 140 7.04 -0.99 -10.84
N ASP A 141 7.42 -2.05 -10.14
CA ASP A 141 7.82 -3.33 -10.73
C ASP A 141 7.18 -4.47 -9.94
N PHE A 142 6.22 -5.15 -10.55
CA PHE A 142 5.52 -6.30 -9.96
C PHE A 142 6.27 -7.64 -10.09
N THR A 143 7.46 -7.64 -10.71
CA THR A 143 8.36 -8.81 -10.67
C THR A 143 9.12 -8.90 -9.36
N GLN A 144 9.20 -7.79 -8.63
CA GLN A 144 9.78 -7.68 -7.29
C GLN A 144 8.71 -8.03 -6.25
N THR A 145 9.03 -8.96 -5.34
CA THR A 145 8.08 -9.50 -4.36
C THR A 145 8.64 -9.59 -2.95
N ASP A 146 9.95 -9.37 -2.79
CA ASP A 146 10.64 -9.51 -1.51
C ASP A 146 10.70 -8.17 -0.76
N GLU A 147 10.71 -8.22 0.58
CA GLU A 147 10.70 -7.01 1.42
C GLU A 147 11.94 -6.11 1.19
N GLY A 148 13.05 -6.68 0.70
CA GLY A 148 14.29 -5.97 0.38
C GLY A 148 14.36 -5.38 -1.03
N ASP A 149 13.33 -5.58 -1.84
CA ASP A 149 13.27 -5.08 -3.21
C ASP A 149 12.93 -3.57 -3.25
N THR A 150 13.30 -2.90 -4.34
CA THR A 150 13.26 -1.44 -4.46
C THR A 150 11.95 -0.90 -5.05
N SER A 151 10.87 -1.69 -5.03
CA SER A 151 9.55 -1.28 -5.51
C SER A 151 8.70 -0.75 -4.34
N CYS A 152 7.56 -0.12 -4.64
CA CYS A 152 6.64 0.40 -3.61
C CYS A 152 5.19 0.00 -3.92
N HIS A 153 4.82 -1.23 -3.57
CA HIS A 153 3.49 -1.76 -3.88
C HIS A 153 3.07 -2.90 -2.94
N LEU A 154 1.79 -3.24 -3.00
CA LEU A 154 1.18 -4.41 -2.39
C LEU A 154 0.79 -5.40 -3.48
N LEU A 155 0.86 -6.69 -3.15
CA LEU A 155 0.29 -7.76 -3.97
C LEU A 155 -0.76 -8.49 -3.16
N TYR A 156 -2.01 -8.43 -3.63
CA TYR A 156 -3.04 -9.36 -3.24
C TYR A 156 -3.02 -10.54 -4.20
N THR A 157 -2.92 -11.78 -3.69
CA THR A 157 -3.07 -12.99 -4.51
C THR A 157 -4.27 -13.77 -4.01
N GLU A 158 -5.21 -14.07 -4.90
CA GLU A 158 -6.43 -14.78 -4.53
C GLU A 158 -6.20 -16.25 -4.18
N ALA A 159 -7.21 -16.87 -3.59
CA ALA A 159 -7.18 -18.30 -3.28
C ALA A 159 -7.24 -19.13 -4.57
N THR A 160 -6.41 -20.18 -4.65
CA THR A 160 -6.39 -21.11 -5.80
C THR A 160 -7.11 -22.43 -5.53
N GLY A 161 -7.62 -22.62 -4.31
CA GLY A 161 -8.39 -23.79 -3.90
C GLY A 161 -8.87 -23.66 -2.45
N GLU A 162 -9.74 -24.56 -2.01
CA GLU A 162 -10.31 -24.54 -0.64
C GLU A 162 -9.26 -24.57 0.48
N SER A 163 -8.11 -25.19 0.21
CA SER A 163 -6.98 -25.30 1.15
C SER A 163 -5.87 -24.28 0.92
N THR A 164 -5.94 -23.48 -0.16
CA THR A 164 -4.94 -22.48 -0.50
C THR A 164 -5.53 -21.09 -0.30
N LYS A 165 -5.16 -20.47 0.83
CA LYS A 165 -5.69 -19.17 1.23
C LYS A 165 -5.15 -18.05 0.34
N ALA A 166 -5.94 -16.99 0.20
CA ALA A 166 -5.46 -15.73 -0.36
C ALA A 166 -4.35 -15.13 0.52
N THR A 167 -3.44 -14.38 -0.10
CA THR A 167 -2.29 -13.75 0.58
C THR A 167 -2.19 -12.27 0.23
N VAL A 168 -1.60 -11.51 1.15
CA VAL A 168 -1.25 -10.10 0.93
C VAL A 168 0.21 -9.92 1.29
N THR A 169 1.03 -9.47 0.34
CA THR A 169 2.43 -9.11 0.55
C THR A 169 2.65 -7.64 0.22
N SER A 170 3.75 -7.09 0.70
CA SER A 170 4.18 -5.72 0.46
C SER A 170 5.66 -5.68 0.08
N VAL A 171 5.99 -4.76 -0.82
CA VAL A 171 7.36 -4.37 -1.15
C VAL A 171 7.46 -2.87 -0.91
N THR A 172 8.40 -2.47 -0.05
CA THR A 172 8.47 -1.08 0.42
C THR A 172 9.83 -0.42 0.23
N GLY A 173 10.83 -1.10 -0.34
CA GLY A 173 12.18 -0.53 -0.46
C GLY A 173 12.29 0.60 -1.48
N GLY A 174 11.28 0.80 -2.34
CA GLY A 174 11.14 1.94 -3.25
C GLY A 174 10.22 3.04 -2.76
N CYS A 175 9.64 2.88 -1.56
CA CYS A 175 8.88 3.93 -0.91
C CYS A 175 9.85 4.96 -0.30
#